data_AF-A0A8X6SZE4-F1
#
_entry.id   AF-A0A8X6SZE4-F1
#
_cell.length_a   1.000
_cell.length_b   1.000
_cell.length_c   1.000
_cell.angle_alpha   90.00
_cell.angle_beta   90.00
_cell.angle_gamma   90.00
#
_symmetry.space_group_name_H-M   'P 1'
#
loop_
_entity.id
_entity.type
_entity.pdbx_description
1 polymer ?
#
loop_
_entity_poly.entity_id
_entity_poly.type
_entity_poly.pdbx_seq_one_letter_code
_entity_poly.pdbx_strand_id
1 'polypeptide(L)'
;MVTGENASQVAEIANVVYGANTITANYVQFWFRRFRSGILDVKDASRTGRSVVENVDKITKIIEVDRHVSNRRITQELNIDHNTVLNYFRKVGFKKKLHVWGSHQLTPKNMMDRISI
;
A
#
# COMPACT_ATOMS: atom_id res chain seq x y z
N MET A 1 -12.78 42.52 -8.58
CA MET A 1 -11.91 41.33 -8.81
C MET A 1 -10.54 41.68 -8.28
N VAL A 2 -10.08 41.02 -7.21
CA VAL A 2 -8.75 41.32 -6.65
C VAL A 2 -7.72 40.57 -7.49
N THR A 3 -7.07 41.28 -8.40
CA THR A 3 -5.94 40.78 -9.19
C THR A 3 -4.71 40.75 -8.30
N GLY A 4 -4.51 39.65 -7.59
CA GLY A 4 -3.29 39.43 -6.83
C GLY A 4 -2.13 39.11 -7.77
N GLU A 5 -1.44 40.13 -8.28
CA GLU A 5 -0.23 39.95 -9.10
C GLU A 5 0.94 39.39 -8.27
N ASN A 6 0.95 39.68 -6.97
CA ASN A 6 2.00 39.30 -6.04
C ASN A 6 1.50 38.31 -4.98
N ALA A 7 2.27 37.24 -4.77
CA ALA A 7 1.99 36.18 -3.81
C ALA A 7 1.83 36.67 -2.36
N SER A 8 2.53 37.74 -1.96
CA SER A 8 2.42 38.31 -0.61
C SER A 8 1.04 38.95 -0.36
N GLN A 9 0.51 39.67 -1.34
CA GLN A 9 -0.82 40.30 -1.25
C GLN A 9 -1.91 39.23 -1.16
N VAL A 10 -1.79 38.17 -1.98
CA VAL A 10 -2.73 37.05 -1.94
C VAL A 10 -2.68 36.32 -0.60
N ALA A 11 -1.50 36.12 -0.03
CA ALA A 11 -1.36 35.52 1.30
C ALA A 11 -2.00 36.40 2.39
N GLU A 12 -1.84 37.72 2.32
CA GLU A 12 -2.47 38.67 3.24
C GLU A 12 -4.00 38.63 3.14
N ILE A 13 -4.56 38.72 1.93
CA ILE A 13 -6.01 38.63 1.69
C ILE A 13 -6.57 37.31 2.21
N ALA A 14 -5.89 36.20 1.92
CA ALA A 14 -6.31 34.88 2.39
C ALA A 14 -6.29 34.79 3.92
N ASN A 15 -5.28 35.34 4.59
CA ASN A 15 -5.20 35.35 6.04
C ASN A 15 -6.24 36.30 6.68
N VAL A 16 -6.66 37.37 6.00
CA VAL A 16 -7.78 38.21 6.46
C VAL A 16 -9.10 37.46 6.39
N VAL A 17 -9.33 36.69 5.33
CA VAL A 17 -10.60 35.98 5.09
C VAL A 17 -10.71 34.69 5.93
N TYR A 18 -9.63 33.92 6.01
CA TYR A 18 -9.65 32.57 6.59
C TYR A 18 -8.99 32.46 7.97
N GLY A 19 -8.33 33.52 8.43
CA GLY A 19 -7.69 33.59 9.74
C GLY A 19 -6.20 33.88 9.67
N ALA A 20 -5.66 34.50 10.73
CA ALA A 20 -4.25 34.80 10.79
C ALA A 20 -3.41 33.52 10.65
N ASN A 21 -2.34 33.58 9.85
CA ASN A 21 -1.40 32.48 9.60
C ASN A 21 -2.00 31.24 8.89
N THR A 22 -3.11 31.36 8.15
CA THR A 22 -3.65 30.26 7.33
C THR A 22 -2.68 29.83 6.22
N ILE A 23 -2.11 30.77 5.48
CA ILE A 23 -1.12 30.51 4.43
C ILE A 23 0.06 31.46 4.48
N THR A 24 1.23 30.96 4.05
CA THR A 24 2.45 31.76 3.92
C THR A 24 2.64 32.23 2.48
N ALA A 25 3.32 33.37 2.29
CA ALA A 25 3.68 33.86 0.96
C ALA A 25 4.46 32.81 0.14
N ASN A 26 5.33 32.02 0.79
CA ASN A 26 6.06 30.92 0.15
C ASN A 26 5.12 29.83 -0.42
N TYR A 27 4.06 29.50 0.31
CA TYR A 27 3.06 28.52 -0.14
C TYR A 27 2.27 29.05 -1.35
N VAL A 28 1.91 30.33 -1.35
CA VAL A 28 1.26 30.97 -2.51
C VAL A 28 2.18 31.00 -3.72
N GLN A 29 3.47 31.33 -3.54
CA GLN A 29 4.45 31.29 -4.62
C GLN A 29 4.61 29.88 -5.21
N PHE A 30 4.62 28.84 -4.38
CA PHE A 30 4.67 27.45 -4.83
C PHE A 30 3.48 27.12 -5.76
N TRP A 31 2.27 27.48 -5.36
CA TRP A 31 1.07 27.28 -6.18
C TRP A 31 1.07 28.12 -7.46
N PHE A 32 1.53 29.37 -7.40
CA PHE A 32 1.67 30.22 -8.58
C PHE A 32 2.60 29.59 -9.62
N ARG A 33 3.71 28.98 -9.19
CA ARG A 33 4.61 28.23 -10.10
C ARG A 33 3.90 27.04 -10.72
N ARG A 34 3.16 26.23 -9.94
CA ARG A 34 2.39 25.09 -10.48
C ARG A 34 1.35 25.53 -11.51
N PHE A 35 0.57 26.57 -11.20
CA PHE A 35 -0.46 27.06 -12.11
C PHE A 35 0.12 27.66 -13.39
N ARG A 36 1.23 28.42 -13.30
CA ARG A 36 1.94 28.93 -14.47
C ARG A 36 2.53 27.82 -15.35
N SER A 37 2.88 26.68 -14.76
CA SER A 37 3.31 25.48 -15.48
C SER A 37 2.15 24.62 -16.00
N GLY A 38 0.89 25.08 -15.91
CA GLY A 38 -0.29 24.36 -16.40
C GLY A 38 -0.78 23.24 -15.49
N ILE A 39 -0.21 23.08 -14.29
CA ILE A 39 -0.66 22.09 -13.32
C ILE A 39 -1.80 22.69 -12.49
N LEU A 40 -3.03 22.43 -12.92
CA LEU A 40 -4.25 22.95 -12.29
C LEU A 40 -4.83 22.02 -11.21
N ASP A 41 -4.29 20.80 -11.07
CA ASP A 41 -4.71 19.90 -10.01
C ASP A 41 -4.21 20.39 -8.65
N VAL A 42 -5.16 20.63 -7.74
CA VAL A 42 -4.94 21.09 -6.37
C VAL A 42 -4.77 19.92 -5.41
N LYS A 43 -5.05 18.68 -5.84
CA LYS A 43 -4.84 17.50 -5.00
C LYS A 43 -3.36 17.27 -4.76
N ASP A 44 -3.06 16.80 -3.54
CA ASP A 44 -1.72 16.32 -3.22
C ASP A 44 -1.35 15.15 -4.14
N ALA A 45 -0.15 15.22 -4.70
CA ALA A 45 0.42 14.07 -5.38
C ALA A 45 0.58 12.92 -4.38
N SER A 46 0.54 11.69 -4.91
CA SER A 46 0.82 10.51 -4.10
C SER A 46 2.15 10.67 -3.38
N ARG A 47 2.10 10.70 -2.04
CA ARG A 47 3.32 10.83 -1.24
C ARG A 47 4.14 9.56 -1.42
N THR A 48 5.45 9.70 -1.62
CA THR A 48 6.39 8.59 -1.51
C THR A 48 6.46 8.18 -0.04
N GLY A 49 5.65 7.19 0.35
CA GLY A 49 5.71 6.54 1.64
C GLY A 49 6.75 5.41 1.66
N ARG A 50 6.80 4.66 2.77
CA ARG A 50 7.59 3.42 2.85
C ARG A 50 7.17 2.45 1.74
N SER A 51 8.12 1.77 1.08
CA SER A 51 7.84 0.83 -0.01
C SER A 51 6.99 -0.34 0.47
N VAL A 52 5.67 -0.28 0.22
CA VAL A 52 4.75 -1.38 0.50
C VAL A 52 4.91 -2.49 -0.55
N VAL A 53 5.22 -2.11 -1.79
CA VAL A 53 5.32 -3.02 -2.94
C VAL A 53 6.42 -4.07 -2.75
N GLU A 54 7.61 -3.67 -2.34
CA GLU A 54 8.75 -4.57 -2.15
C GLU A 54 8.48 -5.67 -1.11
N ASN A 55 7.77 -5.35 -0.03
CA ASN A 55 7.40 -6.32 0.99
C ASN A 55 6.31 -7.27 0.51
N VAL A 56 5.38 -6.81 -0.34
CA VAL A 56 4.33 -7.64 -0.94
C VAL A 56 4.92 -8.73 -1.83
N ASP A 57 5.86 -8.37 -2.69
CA ASP A 57 6.50 -9.33 -3.61
C ASP A 57 7.27 -10.41 -2.84
N LYS A 58 8.00 -10.00 -1.79
CA LYS A 58 8.72 -10.90 -0.90
C LYS A 58 7.80 -11.88 -0.17
N ILE A 59 6.70 -11.40 0.41
CA ILE A 59 5.72 -12.26 1.10
C ILE A 59 5.09 -13.25 0.11
N THR A 60 4.75 -12.80 -1.09
CA THR A 60 4.13 -13.64 -2.12
C THR A 60 5.05 -14.78 -2.54
N LYS A 61 6.33 -14.49 -2.77
CA LYS A 61 7.34 -15.49 -3.14
C LYS A 61 7.49 -16.60 -2.10
N ILE A 62 7.47 -16.27 -0.80
CA ILE A 62 7.55 -17.29 0.27
C ILE A 62 6.32 -18.21 0.25
N ILE A 63 5.12 -17.65 0.04
CA ILE A 63 3.86 -18.42 -0.01
C ILE A 63 3.79 -19.32 -1.24
N GLU A 64 4.33 -18.87 -2.37
CA GLU A 64 4.40 -19.66 -3.60
C GLU A 64 5.30 -20.89 -3.45
N VAL A 65 6.39 -20.76 -2.69
CA VAL A 65 7.29 -21.88 -2.37
C VAL A 65 6.67 -22.83 -1.35
N ASP A 66 6.10 -22.31 -0.27
CA ASP A 66 5.43 -23.11 0.76
C ASP A 66 4.11 -22.46 1.20
N ARG A 67 3.00 -23.02 0.73
CA ARG A 67 1.65 -22.56 1.09
C ARG A 67 1.31 -22.80 2.57
N HIS A 68 2.10 -23.60 3.30
CA HIS A 68 1.92 -23.91 4.71
C HIS A 68 2.77 -23.04 5.64
N VAL A 69 3.51 -22.07 5.10
CA VAL A 69 4.31 -21.16 5.89
C VAL A 69 3.45 -20.42 6.92
N SER A 70 3.94 -20.35 8.15
CA SER A 70 3.28 -19.60 9.21
C SER A 70 3.59 -18.11 9.10
N ASN A 71 2.67 -17.26 9.57
CA ASN A 71 2.91 -15.82 9.68
C ASN A 71 4.23 -15.53 10.43
N ARG A 72 4.46 -16.21 11.57
CA ARG A 72 5.67 -16.06 12.37
C ARG A 72 6.95 -16.34 11.56
N ARG A 73 6.95 -17.36 10.70
CA ARG A 73 8.11 -17.65 9.83
C ARG A 73 8.37 -16.52 8.85
N ILE A 74 7.33 -16.03 8.18
CA ILE A 74 7.45 -14.91 7.22
C ILE A 74 7.99 -13.66 7.94
N THR A 75 7.50 -13.35 9.13
CA THR A 75 7.97 -12.18 9.89
C THR A 75 9.44 -12.30 10.28
N GLN A 76 9.89 -13.50 10.63
CA GLN A 76 11.28 -13.76 11.01
C GLN A 76 12.21 -13.68 9.78
N GLU A 77 11.77 -14.26 8.66
CA GLU A 77 12.55 -14.31 7.41
C GLU A 77 12.69 -12.93 6.76
N LEU A 78 11.62 -12.12 6.78
CA LEU A 78 11.61 -10.79 6.18
C LEU A 78 11.94 -9.66 7.17
N ASN A 79 12.09 -9.98 8.45
CA ASN A 79 12.27 -9.01 9.54
C ASN A 79 11.22 -7.87 9.51
N ILE A 80 9.95 -8.26 9.34
CA ILE A 80 8.80 -7.34 9.29
C ILE A 80 7.82 -7.64 10.42
N ASP A 81 7.05 -6.62 10.80
CA ASP A 81 6.08 -6.75 11.87
C ASP A 81 4.94 -7.75 11.52
N HIS A 82 4.49 -8.49 12.53
CA HIS A 82 3.45 -9.51 12.41
C HIS A 82 2.10 -8.97 11.94
N ASN A 83 1.72 -7.75 12.34
CA ASN A 83 0.49 -7.12 11.86
C ASN A 83 0.61 -6.70 10.40
N THR A 84 1.81 -6.39 9.91
CA THR A 84 2.04 -6.03 8.51
C THR A 84 1.73 -7.22 7.60
N VAL A 85 2.22 -8.41 7.94
CA VAL A 85 1.93 -9.66 7.20
C VAL A 85 0.45 -10.04 7.31
N LEU A 86 -0.16 -9.89 8.49
CA LEU A 86 -1.59 -10.18 8.66
C LEU A 86 -2.47 -9.23 7.84
N ASN A 87 -2.13 -7.94 7.82
CA ASN A 87 -2.82 -6.94 7.00
C ASN A 87 -2.65 -7.23 5.52
N TYR A 88 -1.48 -7.70 5.10
CA TYR A 88 -1.27 -8.19 3.74
C TYR A 88 -2.25 -9.32 3.42
N PHE A 89 -2.26 -10.41 4.21
CA PHE A 89 -3.18 -11.54 3.98
C PHE A 89 -4.64 -11.10 3.87
N ARG A 90 -5.09 -10.17 4.71
CA ARG A 90 -6.45 -9.62 4.64
C ARG A 90 -6.70 -8.87 3.33
N LYS A 91 -5.75 -8.04 2.87
CA LYS A 91 -5.86 -7.26 1.63
C LYS A 91 -5.95 -8.13 0.38
N VAL A 92 -5.15 -9.19 0.29
CA VAL A 92 -5.17 -10.14 -0.85
C VAL A 92 -6.22 -11.24 -0.70
N GLY A 93 -6.93 -11.30 0.43
CA GLY A 93 -7.98 -12.29 0.66
C GLY A 93 -7.48 -13.70 0.99
N PHE A 94 -6.21 -13.85 1.40
CA PHE A 94 -5.70 -15.12 1.88
C PHE A 94 -6.41 -15.53 3.18
N LYS A 95 -6.84 -16.80 3.22
CA LYS A 95 -7.50 -17.41 4.37
C LYS A 95 -6.78 -18.68 4.76
N LYS A 96 -6.57 -18.88 6.06
CA LYS A 96 -6.07 -20.16 6.58
C LYS A 96 -7.16 -21.21 6.39
N LYS A 97 -6.86 -22.25 5.61
CA LYS A 97 -7.68 -23.46 5.49
C LYS A 97 -6.90 -24.64 6.05
N LEU A 98 -7.58 -25.51 6.77
CA LEU A 98 -7.01 -26.78 7.20
C LEU A 98 -7.00 -27.74 6.01
N HIS A 99 -6.04 -28.66 6.02
CA HIS A 99 -6.01 -29.74 5.05
C HIS A 99 -7.18 -30.68 5.23
N VAL A 100 -7.57 -31.33 4.13
CA VAL A 100 -8.56 -32.42 4.17
C VAL A 100 -7.89 -33.65 4.76
N TRP A 101 -8.55 -34.27 5.73
CA TRP A 101 -8.04 -35.51 6.32
C TRP A 101 -8.15 -36.66 5.31
N GLY A 102 -7.03 -37.33 5.02
CA GLY A 102 -6.99 -38.54 4.23
C GLY A 102 -6.99 -39.77 5.14
N SER A 103 -7.81 -40.76 4.83
CA SER A 103 -7.92 -42.00 5.63
C SER A 103 -6.61 -42.79 5.71
N HIS A 104 -5.82 -42.79 4.65
CA HIS A 104 -4.53 -43.48 4.60
C HIS A 104 -3.65 -42.87 3.50
N GLN A 105 -2.34 -43.03 3.65
CA GLN A 105 -1.40 -42.70 2.58
C GLN A 105 -1.51 -43.75 1.48
N LEU A 106 -1.83 -43.30 0.26
CA LEU A 106 -1.93 -44.20 -0.89
C LEU A 106 -0.54 -44.58 -1.39
N THR A 107 -0.33 -45.87 -1.60
CA THR A 107 0.85 -46.36 -2.32
C THR A 107 0.67 -46.16 -3.83
N PRO A 108 1.76 -46.12 -4.62
CA PRO A 108 1.67 -46.02 -6.08
C PRO A 108 0.78 -47.09 -6.72
N LYS A 109 0.83 -48.32 -6.19
CA LYS A 109 -0.04 -49.41 -6.62
C LYS A 109 -1.52 -49.09 -6.38
N ASN A 110 -1.87 -48.67 -5.17
CA ASN A 110 -3.25 -48.30 -4.81
C ASN A 110 -3.77 -47.12 -5.63
N MET A 111 -2.89 -46.21 -6.08
CA MET A 111 -3.25 -45.12 -6.99
C MET A 111 -3.56 -45.65 -8.40
N MET A 112 -2.72 -46.52 -8.95
CA MET A 112 -2.94 -47.12 -10.26
C MET A 112 -4.22 -47.96 -10.29
N ASP A 113 -4.44 -48.80 -9.28
CA ASP A 113 -5.63 -49.67 -9.18
C ASP A 113 -6.95 -48.87 -9.12
N ARG A 114 -6.92 -47.61 -8.68
CA ARG A 114 -8.10 -46.73 -8.63
C ARG A 114 -8.40 -46.02 -9.94
N ILE A 115 -7.41 -45.85 -10.80
CA ILE A 115 -7.54 -45.13 -12.08
C ILE A 115 -7.92 -46.08 -13.21
N SER A 116 -7.60 -47.37 -13.10
CA SER A 116 -7.79 -48.39 -14.14
C SER A 116 -9.22 -48.94 -14.26
N ILE A 117 -10.26 -48.11 -14.03
CA ILE A 117 -11.68 -48.49 -14.21
C ILE A 117 -12.10 -48.30 -15.68
#